data_AF-A0AAP0P4Z5-F1
#
_entry.id   AF-A0AAP0P4Z5-F1
#
_cell.length_a   1.000
_cell.length_b   1.000
_cell.length_c   1.000
_cell.angle_alpha   90.00
_cell.angle_beta   90.00
_cell.angle_gamma   90.00
#
_symmetry.space_group_name_H-M   'P 1'
#
loop_
_entity.id
_entity.type
_entity.pdbx_description
1 polymer ?
#
loop_
_entity_poly.entity_id
_entity_poly.type
_entity_poly.pdbx_seq_one_letter_code
_entity_poly.pdbx_strand_id
1 'polypeptide(L)'
;MVQGDPQLHYNFCILALEGPASKNHVKDLQGLGLIAANLIKANASGTLSHIEKLLKQKRLEPFYKGCLLDCQELYLGAIDKVRNTIDAFNSKDYFSTNIQGSAVMDDSVTCEDGFKEKKVVASDGPDKYLVITKSRL
;
A
#
# COMPACT_ATOMS: atom_id res chain seq x y z
N MET A 1 22.27 15.35 -13.36
CA MET A 1 20.81 15.45 -13.58
C MET A 1 20.18 14.52 -12.57
N VAL A 2 19.50 15.04 -11.54
CA VAL A 2 18.73 14.16 -10.65
C VAL A 2 17.52 13.72 -11.45
N GLN A 3 17.54 12.46 -11.86
CA GLN A 3 16.39 11.80 -12.46
C GLN A 3 15.28 11.84 -11.40
N GLY A 4 14.13 12.43 -11.73
CA GLY A 4 13.00 12.48 -10.80
C GLY A 4 12.60 11.07 -10.39
N ASP A 5 12.23 10.88 -9.12
CA ASP A 5 11.74 9.59 -8.64
C ASP A 5 10.47 9.21 -9.42
N PRO A 6 10.47 8.08 -10.17
CA PRO A 6 9.30 7.64 -10.93
C PRO A 6 8.09 7.31 -10.04
N GLN A 7 8.28 7.14 -8.73
CA GLN A 7 7.21 6.94 -7.76
C GLN A 7 6.63 8.27 -7.24
N LEU A 8 7.27 9.40 -7.53
CA LEU A 8 6.83 10.72 -7.07
C LEU A 8 5.89 11.38 -8.09
N HIS A 9 4.59 11.29 -7.82
CA HIS A 9 3.56 11.94 -8.63
C HIS A 9 3.27 13.37 -8.14
N TYR A 10 3.99 14.36 -8.68
CA TYR A 10 3.88 15.77 -8.25
C TYR A 10 2.44 16.31 -8.27
N ASN A 11 1.70 16.11 -9.36
CA ASN A 11 0.31 16.60 -9.47
C ASN A 11 -0.60 15.95 -8.43
N PHE A 12 -0.39 14.66 -8.14
CA PHE A 12 -1.13 13.97 -7.09
C PHE A 12 -0.80 14.55 -5.72
N CYS A 13 0.48 14.83 -5.44
CA CYS A 13 0.92 15.46 -4.19
C CYS A 13 0.23 16.82 -3.97
N ILE A 14 0.21 17.69 -4.98
CA ILE A 14 -0.48 18.98 -4.89
C ILE A 14 -1.97 18.80 -4.64
N LEU A 15 -2.67 17.97 -5.44
CA LEU A 15 -4.11 17.75 -5.26
C LEU A 15 -4.46 17.17 -3.88
N ALA A 16 -3.65 16.23 -3.38
CA ALA A 16 -3.84 15.64 -2.07
C ALA A 16 -3.63 16.68 -0.95
N LEU A 17 -2.58 17.50 -1.06
CA LEU A 17 -2.22 18.50 -0.06
C LEU A 17 -3.04 19.78 -0.14
N GLU A 18 -3.70 20.12 -1.26
CA GLU A 18 -4.58 21.29 -1.39
C GLU A 18 -6.06 20.97 -1.06
N GLY A 19 -6.34 19.73 -0.64
CA GLY A 19 -7.68 19.29 -0.28
C GLY A 19 -8.26 20.01 0.96
N PRO A 20 -9.51 19.68 1.35
CA PRO A 20 -10.19 20.32 2.48
C PRO A 20 -9.39 20.32 3.79
N ALA A 21 -8.51 19.33 3.97
CA ALA A 21 -7.65 19.17 5.13
C ALA A 21 -6.56 20.26 5.29
N SER A 22 -6.23 21.01 4.23
CA SER A 22 -5.19 22.05 4.24
C SER A 22 -5.72 23.48 4.08
N LYS A 23 -7.04 23.65 3.94
CA LYS A 23 -7.71 24.95 3.71
C LYS A 23 -7.43 25.99 4.79
N ASN A 24 -6.90 25.59 5.95
CA ASN A 24 -6.45 26.48 7.02
C ASN A 24 -4.93 26.44 7.12
N HIS A 25 -4.27 27.41 6.47
CA HIS A 25 -2.88 27.84 6.64
C HIS A 25 -1.96 26.86 7.37
N VAL A 26 -1.47 25.85 6.64
CA VAL A 26 -0.29 25.11 7.06
C VAL A 26 0.88 26.08 7.06
N LYS A 27 1.48 26.34 8.23
CA LYS A 27 2.50 27.39 8.39
C LYS A 27 3.93 26.86 8.26
N ASP A 28 4.12 25.55 8.32
CA ASP A 28 5.43 24.90 8.33
C ASP A 28 5.42 23.49 7.70
N LEU A 29 6.62 22.95 7.47
CA LEU A 29 6.82 21.61 6.90
C LEU A 29 6.25 20.50 7.79
N GLN A 30 6.24 20.71 9.11
CA GLN A 30 5.71 19.75 10.07
C GLN A 30 4.21 19.57 9.88
N GLY A 31 3.46 20.67 9.74
CA GLY A 31 2.03 20.62 9.45
C GLY A 31 1.71 19.95 8.11
N LEU A 32 2.53 20.16 7.07
CA LEU A 32 2.38 19.47 5.79
C LEU A 32 2.59 17.96 5.94
N GLY A 33 3.63 17.55 6.67
CA GLY A 33 3.92 16.16 6.97
C GLY A 33 2.79 15.46 7.72
N LEU A 34 2.20 16.14 8.72
CA LEU A 34 1.06 15.63 9.47
C LEU A 34 -0.20 15.48 8.61
N ILE A 35 -0.47 16.42 7.70
CA ILE A 35 -1.58 16.30 6.74
C ILE A 35 -1.37 15.09 5.83
N ALA A 36 -0.16 14.95 5.27
CA ALA A 36 0.20 13.80 4.45
C ALA A 36 0.02 12.47 5.21
N ALA A 37 0.52 12.37 6.43
CA ALA A 37 0.39 11.17 7.26
C ALA A 37 -1.08 10.82 7.55
N ASN A 38 -1.93 11.82 7.82
CA ASN A 38 -3.36 11.59 8.02
C ASN A 38 -4.08 11.12 6.74
N LEU A 39 -3.72 11.69 5.58
CA LEU A 39 -4.25 11.23 4.28
C LEU A 39 -3.85 9.77 4.01
N ILE A 40 -2.58 9.41 4.28
CA ILE A 40 -2.09 8.04 4.14
C ILE A 40 -2.86 7.10 5.07
N LYS A 41 -3.08 7.47 6.34
CA LYS A 41 -3.87 6.68 7.29
C LYS A 41 -5.29 6.41 6.80
N ALA A 42 -5.95 7.45 6.29
CA ALA A 42 -7.30 7.34 5.75
C ALA A 42 -7.33 6.41 4.52
N ASN A 43 -6.38 6.56 3.62
CA ASN A 43 -6.28 5.72 2.42
C ASN A 43 -5.98 4.26 2.79
N ALA A 44 -5.01 4.01 3.68
CA ALA A 44 -4.67 2.67 4.15
C ALA A 44 -5.87 1.96 4.83
N SER A 45 -6.62 2.68 5.65
CA SER A 45 -7.84 2.16 6.28
C SER A 45 -8.95 1.88 5.25
N GLY A 46 -9.07 2.73 4.23
CA GLY A 46 -9.97 2.53 3.10
C GLY A 46 -9.62 1.28 2.29
N THR A 47 -8.34 1.09 1.97
CA THR A 47 -7.84 -0.08 1.26
C THR A 47 -8.03 -1.36 2.08
N LEU A 48 -7.72 -1.36 3.38
CA LEU A 48 -7.99 -2.49 4.27
C LEU A 48 -9.48 -2.88 4.23
N SER A 49 -10.36 -1.89 4.36
CA SER A 49 -11.81 -2.12 4.28
C SER A 49 -12.25 -2.67 2.92
N HIS A 50 -11.56 -2.30 1.84
CA HIS A 50 -11.82 -2.83 0.51
C HIS A 50 -11.35 -4.29 0.39
N ILE A 51 -10.14 -4.61 0.86
CA ILE A 51 -9.58 -5.97 0.92
C ILE A 51 -10.55 -6.90 1.68
N GLU A 52 -11.02 -6.48 2.85
CA GLU A 52 -11.98 -7.26 3.65
C GLU A 52 -13.31 -7.53 2.93
N LYS A 53 -13.77 -6.59 2.09
CA LYS A 53 -14.96 -6.78 1.25
C LYS A 53 -14.69 -7.80 0.14
N LEU A 54 -13.52 -7.75 -0.50
CA LEU A 54 -13.13 -8.70 -1.54
C LEU A 54 -13.00 -10.12 -0.96
N LEU A 55 -12.42 -10.27 0.24
CA LEU A 55 -12.28 -11.57 0.92
C LEU A 55 -13.61 -12.24 1.26
N LYS A 56 -14.71 -11.47 1.36
CA LYS A 56 -16.07 -11.99 1.60
C LYS A 56 -16.76 -12.52 0.34
N GLN A 57 -16.17 -12.36 -0.84
CA GLN A 57 -16.77 -12.83 -2.10
C GLN A 57 -16.72 -14.36 -2.19
N LYS A 58 -17.84 -14.97 -2.63
CA LYS A 58 -18.01 -16.43 -2.64
C LYS A 58 -17.15 -17.18 -3.68
N ARG A 59 -16.61 -16.48 -4.68
CA ARG A 59 -15.91 -17.08 -5.84
C ARG A 59 -14.57 -16.42 -6.09
N LEU A 60 -13.72 -16.40 -5.06
CA LEU A 60 -12.36 -15.89 -5.15
C LEU A 60 -11.39 -17.05 -5.41
N GLU A 61 -10.58 -16.98 -6.47
CA GLU A 61 -9.57 -18.02 -6.71
C GLU A 61 -8.58 -18.09 -5.54
N PRO A 62 -8.09 -19.31 -5.18
CA PRO A 62 -7.17 -19.49 -4.05
C PRO A 62 -5.94 -18.58 -4.09
N PHE A 63 -5.36 -18.37 -5.28
CA PHE A 63 -4.23 -17.45 -5.46
C PHE A 63 -4.57 -16.03 -5.01
N TYR A 64 -5.64 -15.44 -5.54
CA TYR A 64 -6.03 -14.07 -5.18
C TYR A 64 -6.48 -13.95 -3.73
N LYS A 65 -7.05 -15.03 -3.17
CA LYS A 65 -7.38 -15.08 -1.74
C LYS A 65 -6.12 -15.02 -0.87
N GLY A 66 -5.07 -15.74 -1.24
CA GLY A 66 -3.76 -15.66 -0.58
C GLY A 66 -3.22 -14.24 -0.60
N CYS A 67 -3.07 -13.66 -1.80
CA CYS A 67 -2.57 -12.28 -1.95
C CYS A 67 -3.40 -11.27 -1.12
N LEU A 68 -4.72 -11.40 -1.10
CA LEU A 68 -5.58 -10.49 -0.33
C LEU A 68 -5.42 -10.67 1.19
N LEU A 69 -5.13 -11.87 1.69
CA LEU A 69 -4.83 -12.09 3.11
C LEU A 69 -3.46 -11.49 3.48
N ASP A 70 -2.45 -11.66 2.62
CA ASP A 70 -1.13 -11.06 2.83
C ASP A 70 -1.23 -9.52 2.82
N CYS A 71 -1.96 -8.97 1.85
CA CYS A 71 -2.27 -7.54 1.81
C CYS A 71 -3.05 -7.07 3.05
N GLN A 72 -3.96 -7.89 3.59
CA GLN A 72 -4.68 -7.53 4.81
C GLN A 72 -3.72 -7.33 5.99
N GLU A 73 -2.77 -8.25 6.17
CA GLU A 73 -1.74 -8.16 7.21
C GLU A 73 -0.83 -6.95 7.00
N LEU A 74 -0.35 -6.75 5.78
CA LEU A 74 0.48 -5.60 5.42
C LEU A 74 -0.24 -4.27 5.69
N TYR A 75 -1.51 -4.13 5.32
CA TYR A 75 -2.26 -2.90 5.56
C TYR A 75 -2.61 -2.67 7.03
N LEU A 76 -2.81 -3.72 7.84
CA LEU A 76 -2.91 -3.59 9.29
C LEU A 76 -1.61 -3.02 9.87
N GLY A 77 -0.47 -3.60 9.49
CA GLY A 77 0.85 -3.11 9.88
C GLY A 77 1.14 -1.69 9.39
N ALA A 78 0.75 -1.35 8.16
CA ALA A 78 0.88 -0.02 7.59
C ALA A 78 0.12 1.02 8.41
N ILE A 79 -1.11 0.73 8.85
CA ILE A 79 -1.88 1.66 9.68
C ILE A 79 -1.17 1.93 11.01
N ASP A 80 -0.57 0.92 11.64
CA ASP A 80 0.22 1.09 12.87
C ASP A 80 1.49 1.92 12.62
N LYS A 81 2.22 1.65 11.52
CA LYS A 81 3.38 2.45 11.12
C LYS A 81 3.01 3.91 10.85
N VAL A 82 1.87 4.19 10.22
CA VAL A 82 1.39 5.57 10.02
C VAL A 82 1.07 6.25 11.35
N ARG A 83 0.50 5.53 12.33
CA ARG A 83 0.32 6.08 13.69
C ARG A 83 1.66 6.48 14.30
N ASN A 84 2.67 5.60 14.21
CA ASN A 84 4.02 5.90 14.67
C ASN A 84 4.64 7.10 13.92
N THR A 85 4.42 7.22 12.61
CA THR A 85 4.85 8.37 11.81
C THR A 85 4.26 9.68 12.34
N ILE A 86 2.97 9.69 12.70
CA ILE A 86 2.29 10.87 13.28
C ILE A 86 2.91 11.23 14.64
N ASP A 87 3.13 10.24 15.51
CA ASP A 87 3.72 10.45 16.83
C ASP A 87 5.18 10.95 16.73
N ALA A 88 5.95 10.41 15.79
CA ALA A 88 7.31 10.88 15.47
C ALA A 88 7.31 12.32 14.94
N PHE A 89 6.36 12.69 14.06
CA PHE A 89 6.21 14.07 13.63
C PHE A 89 5.90 15.02 14.80
N ASN A 90 5.01 14.63 15.71
CA ASN A 90 4.63 15.44 16.87
C ASN A 90 5.82 15.66 17.84
N SER A 91 6.70 14.66 17.96
CA SER A 91 7.93 14.73 18.76
C SER A 91 9.13 15.30 18.01
N LYS A 92 8.97 15.65 16.72
CA LYS A 92 10.04 16.13 15.82
C LYS A 92 11.18 15.12 15.61
N ASP A 93 10.90 13.84 15.81
CA ASP A 93 11.82 12.75 15.50
C ASP A 93 11.72 12.40 14.00
N TYR A 94 12.34 13.23 13.17
CA TYR A 94 12.27 13.08 11.72
C TYR A 94 12.99 11.84 11.21
N PHE A 95 13.94 11.29 11.97
CA PHE A 95 14.60 10.03 11.63
C PHE A 95 13.62 8.87 11.71
N SER A 96 12.90 8.76 12.84
CA SER A 96 11.83 7.76 12.99
C SER A 96 10.69 8.00 12.02
N THR A 97 10.29 9.26 11.79
CA THR A 97 9.30 9.60 10.75
C THR A 97 9.69 9.04 9.39
N ASN A 98 10.94 9.21 8.96
CA ASN A 98 11.40 8.72 7.66
C ASN A 98 11.35 7.19 7.61
N ILE A 99 11.84 6.50 8.65
CA ILE A 99 11.82 5.03 8.71
C ILE A 99 10.38 4.49 8.65
N GLN A 100 9.49 5.00 9.50
CA GLN A 100 8.12 4.52 9.57
C GLN A 100 7.35 4.88 8.29
N GLY A 101 7.56 6.08 7.73
CA GLY A 101 6.96 6.50 6.47
C GLY A 101 7.40 5.63 5.28
N SER A 102 8.70 5.32 5.17
CA SER A 102 9.20 4.39 4.14
C SER A 102 8.63 2.99 4.29
N ALA A 103 8.54 2.46 5.52
CA ALA A 103 7.98 1.14 5.76
C ALA A 103 6.50 1.03 5.34
N VAL A 104 5.72 2.13 5.40
CA VAL A 104 4.35 2.16 4.87
C VAL A 104 4.32 2.06 3.34
N MET A 105 5.26 2.72 2.65
CA MET A 105 5.38 2.60 1.21
C MET A 105 5.76 1.17 0.82
N ASP A 106 6.74 0.58 1.52
CA ASP A 106 7.18 -0.80 1.29
C ASP A 106 6.04 -1.81 1.46
N ASP A 107 5.20 -1.66 2.50
CA ASP A 107 4.02 -2.52 2.69
C ASP A 107 3.06 -2.46 1.50
N SER A 108 2.82 -1.26 0.98
CA SER A 108 1.92 -1.07 -0.17
C SER A 108 2.49 -1.68 -1.46
N VAL A 109 3.80 -1.53 -1.68
CA VAL A 109 4.49 -2.12 -2.84
C VAL A 109 4.51 -3.65 -2.73
N THR A 110 4.80 -4.17 -1.54
CA THR A 110 4.83 -5.63 -1.28
C THR A 110 3.47 -6.27 -1.54
N CYS A 111 2.38 -5.61 -1.12
CA CYS A 111 1.02 -6.07 -1.44
C CYS A 111 0.81 -6.16 -2.96
N GLU A 112 1.16 -5.11 -3.70
CA GLU A 112 1.03 -5.08 -5.17
C GLU A 112 1.91 -6.12 -5.87
N ASP A 113 3.11 -6.36 -5.36
CA ASP A 113 4.06 -7.34 -5.92
C ASP A 113 3.56 -8.77 -5.77
N GLY A 114 2.89 -9.11 -4.67
CA GLY A 114 2.27 -10.43 -4.48
C GLY A 114 1.28 -10.79 -5.60
N PHE A 115 0.56 -9.81 -6.18
CA PHE A 115 -0.32 -10.06 -7.32
C PHE A 115 0.43 -10.26 -8.65
N LYS A 116 1.65 -9.74 -8.78
CA LYS A 116 2.46 -9.84 -10.01
C LYS A 116 3.09 -11.22 -10.16
N GLU A 117 3.31 -11.96 -9.07
CA GLU A 117 3.90 -13.31 -9.09
C GLU A 117 3.09 -14.31 -9.92
N LYS A 118 1.76 -14.14 -10.04
CA LYS A 118 0.93 -14.97 -10.94
C LYS A 118 1.42 -14.94 -12.38
N LYS A 119 1.92 -13.80 -12.83
CA LYS A 119 2.41 -13.61 -14.21
C LYS A 119 3.69 -14.38 -14.46
N VAL A 120 4.54 -14.54 -13.43
CA VAL A 120 5.84 -15.24 -13.51
C VAL A 120 5.65 -16.76 -13.54
N VAL A 121 4.74 -17.30 -12.71
CA VAL A 121 4.45 -18.75 -12.71
C VAL A 121 3.79 -19.19 -14.03
N ALA A 122 3.07 -18.29 -14.71
CA ALA A 122 2.50 -18.56 -16.03
C ALA A 122 3.55 -18.56 -17.17
N SER A 123 4.73 -17.94 -16.98
CA SER A 123 5.74 -17.78 -18.03
C SER A 123 6.95 -18.72 -17.93
N ASP A 124 7.28 -19.28 -16.76
CA ASP A 124 8.57 -19.98 -16.53
C ASP A 124 8.48 -21.42 -15.97
N GLY A 125 7.47 -22.21 -16.34
CA GLY A 125 7.38 -23.63 -15.97
C GLY A 125 7.73 -24.60 -17.11
N PRO A 126 8.65 -25.58 -16.92
CA PRO A 126 8.89 -26.66 -17.89
C PRO A 126 7.75 -27.70 -17.98
N ASP A 127 6.68 -27.58 -17.19
CA ASP A 127 5.55 -28.50 -17.18
C ASP A 127 4.48 -28.15 -18.23
N LYS A 128 4.82 -28.40 -19.49
CA LYS A 128 3.83 -28.53 -20.58
C LYS A 128 3.11 -29.89 -20.57
N TYR A 129 3.26 -30.74 -19.56
CA TYR A 129 2.81 -32.14 -19.66
C TYR A 129 1.95 -32.72 -18.52
N LEU A 130 1.66 -32.01 -17.42
CA LEU A 130 1.04 -32.69 -16.27
C LEU A 130 -0.08 -31.96 -15.51
N VAL A 131 -1.06 -31.33 -16.18
CA VAL A 131 -2.40 -31.14 -15.56
C VAL A 131 -3.58 -31.27 -16.56
N ILE A 132 -3.36 -31.76 -17.79
CA ILE A 132 -4.47 -32.05 -18.74
C ILE A 132 -4.93 -33.52 -18.66
N THR A 133 -4.57 -34.25 -17.60
CA THR A 133 -4.94 -35.66 -17.42
C THR A 133 -5.38 -35.95 -15.99
N LYS A 134 -6.56 -35.44 -15.60
CA LYS A 134 -7.64 -36.20 -14.93
C LYS A 134 -8.73 -35.28 -14.39
N SER A 135 -9.62 -34.89 -15.31
CA SER A 135 -11.06 -34.83 -15.05
C SER A 135 -11.73 -35.19 -16.37
N ARG A 136 -11.84 -36.51 -16.62
CA ARG A 136 -12.57 -37.10 -17.75
C ARG A 136 -13.82 -37.76 -17.17
N LEU A 137 -14.92 -37.59 -17.91
CA LEU A 137 -16.26 -38.18 -17.78
C LEU A 137 -17.21 -37.42 -16.85
#